data_AF-A0A497Q3I2-F1
#
_entry.id   AF-A0A497Q3I2-F1
#
_cell.length_a   1.000
_cell.length_b   1.000
_cell.length_c   1.000
_cell.angle_alpha   90.00
_cell.angle_beta   90.00
_cell.angle_gamma   90.00
#
_symmetry.space_group_name_H-M   'P 1'
#
loop_
_entity.id
_entity.type
_entity.pdbx_description
1 polymer ?
#
loop_
_entity_poly.entity_id
_entity_poly.type
_entity_poly.pdbx_seq_one_letter_code
_entity_poly.pdbx_strand_id
1 'polypeptide(L)'
;MPYCELWLEMRTPNRAFRVALLVPVGFNTPERFERLVMRDKISGREFYVSPWYSGIIEAKDAMDEAAEYYASRSIQFLFFREIRPVTMTVPA
;
A
#
# COMPACT_ATOMS: atom_id res chain seq x y z
N MET A 1 -1.87 -8.04 -18.41
CA MET A 1 -0.65 -7.22 -18.25
C MET A 1 -0.35 -7.09 -16.77
N PRO A 2 0.93 -7.09 -16.33
CA PRO A 2 1.27 -6.88 -14.92
C PRO A 2 0.93 -5.44 -14.52
N TYR A 3 0.31 -5.27 -13.35
CA TYR A 3 -0.09 -3.97 -12.80
C TYR A 3 0.10 -3.95 -11.28
N CYS A 4 0.40 -2.76 -10.76
CA CYS A 4 0.45 -2.49 -9.32
C CYS A 4 -0.94 -2.15 -8.78
N GLU A 5 -1.21 -2.44 -7.52
CA GLU A 5 -2.42 -2.00 -6.83
C GLU A 5 -2.04 -1.10 -5.66
N LEU A 6 -2.78 -0.01 -5.48
CA LEU A 6 -2.58 0.94 -4.40
C LEU A 6 -3.90 1.17 -3.66
N TRP A 7 -3.88 1.06 -2.33
CA TRP A 7 -5.03 1.41 -1.49
C TRP A 7 -4.59 2.00 -0.15
N LEU A 8 -5.55 2.61 0.54
CA LEU A 8 -5.37 3.09 1.91
C LEU A 8 -5.83 2.04 2.91
N GLU A 9 -5.07 1.90 3.98
CA GLU A 9 -5.43 1.12 5.15
C GLU A 9 -5.60 2.05 6.34
N MET A 10 -6.59 1.76 7.18
CA MET A 10 -6.81 2.48 8.44
C MET A 10 -6.70 1.54 9.62
N ARG A 11 -5.98 1.98 10.64
CA ARG A 11 -5.89 1.31 11.94
C ARG A 11 -6.86 1.96 12.93
N THR A 12 -7.95 1.28 13.20
CA THR A 12 -8.88 1.55 14.31
C THR A 12 -8.32 0.88 15.57
N PRO A 13 -7.50 1.60 16.35
CA PRO A 13 -8.07 2.51 17.35
C PRO A 13 -7.55 3.95 17.28
N ASN A 14 -6.38 4.17 16.67
CA ASN A 14 -5.70 5.46 16.69
C ASN A 14 -5.96 6.33 15.44
N ARG A 15 -6.85 5.87 14.55
CA ARG A 15 -7.15 6.52 13.26
C ARG A 15 -5.88 6.83 12.45
N ALA A 16 -4.90 5.94 12.53
CA ALA A 16 -3.71 6.04 11.67
C ALA A 16 -4.01 5.46 10.30
N PHE A 17 -3.39 6.02 9.28
CA PHE A 17 -3.55 5.63 7.89
C PHE A 17 -2.22 5.16 7.32
N ARG A 18 -2.22 4.26 6.35
CA ARG A 18 -1.02 3.95 5.56
C ARG A 18 -1.41 3.58 4.15
N VAL A 19 -0.45 3.64 3.25
CA VAL A 19 -0.60 3.17 1.87
C VAL A 19 -0.12 1.74 1.82
N ALA A 20 -0.88 0.90 1.14
CA ALA A 20 -0.55 -0.49 0.86
C ALA A 20 -0.42 -0.68 -0.64
N LEU A 21 0.63 -1.41 -1.04
CA LEU A 21 0.96 -1.70 -2.43
C LEU A 21 0.99 -3.21 -2.66
N LEU A 22 0.37 -3.64 -3.74
CA LEU A 22 0.56 -4.98 -4.27
C LEU A 22 1.31 -4.87 -5.60
N VAL A 23 2.54 -5.37 -5.60
CA VAL A 23 3.52 -5.12 -6.67
C VAL A 23 3.89 -6.45 -7.32
N PRO A 24 3.85 -6.59 -8.66
CA PRO A 24 4.35 -7.79 -9.33
C PRO A 24 5.82 -8.06 -8.99
N VAL A 25 6.21 -9.32 -8.84
CA VAL A 25 7.61 -9.70 -8.57
C VAL A 25 8.53 -9.14 -9.66
N GLY A 26 9.63 -8.50 -9.24
CA GLY A 26 10.62 -7.89 -10.14
C GLY A 26 10.35 -6.43 -10.50
N PHE A 27 9.25 -5.84 -10.03
CA PHE A 27 8.98 -4.42 -10.18
C PHE A 27 9.60 -3.65 -9.01
N ASN A 28 10.06 -2.42 -9.28
CA ASN A 28 10.57 -1.54 -8.24
C ASN A 28 9.43 -0.90 -7.44
N THR A 29 9.74 -0.53 -6.20
CA THR A 29 8.80 0.08 -5.26
C THR A 29 9.28 1.50 -4.93
N PRO A 30 8.39 2.47 -4.68
CA PRO A 30 8.78 3.79 -4.18
C PRO A 30 9.57 3.71 -2.87
N GLU A 31 10.38 4.73 -2.59
CA GLU A 31 11.11 4.81 -1.33
C GLU A 31 10.15 4.82 -0.13
N ARG A 32 10.65 4.39 1.04
CA ARG A 32 9.90 4.33 2.32
C ARG A 32 8.81 3.25 2.40
N PHE A 33 8.61 2.45 1.35
CA PHE A 33 7.75 1.28 1.40
C PHE A 33 8.53 0.04 1.85
N GLU A 34 8.04 -0.60 2.90
CA GLU A 34 8.64 -1.81 3.45
C GLU A 34 7.86 -3.05 3.00
N ARG A 35 8.59 -4.10 2.65
CA ARG A 35 7.97 -5.38 2.28
C ARG A 35 7.38 -6.04 3.51
N LEU A 36 6.09 -6.38 3.45
CA LEU A 36 5.40 -7.10 4.50
C LEU A 36 5.12 -8.54 4.03
N VAL A 37 5.61 -9.52 4.79
CA VAL A 37 5.39 -10.94 4.49
C VAL A 37 3.97 -11.31 4.93
N MET A 38 3.08 -11.48 3.95
CA MET A 38 1.74 -11.99 4.20
C MET A 38 1.77 -13.49 4.51
N ARG A 39 0.86 -13.92 5.40
CA ARG A 39 0.68 -15.34 5.72
C ARG A 39 0.28 -16.16 4.48
N ASP A 40 -0.60 -15.59 3.68
CA ASP A 40 -1.01 -16.17 2.40
C ASP A 40 -0.16 -15.59 1.28
N LYS A 41 0.52 -16.46 0.54
CA LYS A 41 1.37 -16.06 -0.58
C LYS A 41 0.49 -15.70 -1.77
N ILE A 42 0.53 -14.43 -2.17
CA ILE A 42 -0.08 -13.98 -3.42
C ILE A 42 0.89 -14.32 -4.56
N SER A 43 0.54 -15.33 -5.36
CA SER A 43 1.43 -15.80 -6.43
C SER A 43 1.80 -14.67 -7.40
N GLY A 44 3.10 -14.51 -7.66
CA GLY A 44 3.61 -13.50 -8.59
C GLY A 44 3.52 -12.06 -8.08
N ARG A 45 3.15 -11.82 -6.83
CA ARG A 45 3.08 -10.47 -6.24
C ARG A 45 3.74 -10.40 -4.87
N GLU A 46 4.18 -9.21 -4.52
CA GLU A 46 4.78 -8.85 -3.25
C GLU A 46 3.99 -7.71 -2.63
N PHE A 47 3.85 -7.76 -1.31
CA PHE A 47 3.08 -6.80 -0.55
C PHE A 47 4.01 -5.82 0.15
N TYR A 48 3.76 -4.52 -0.04
CA TYR A 48 4.53 -3.44 0.55
C TYR A 48 3.62 -2.45 1.26
N VAL A 49 4.13 -1.80 2.31
CA VAL A 49 3.38 -0.82 3.08
C VAL A 49 4.24 0.40 3.39
N SER A 50 3.62 1.57 3.40
CA SER A 50 4.24 2.79 3.91
C SER A 50 4.29 2.78 5.44
N PRO A 51 4.99 3.75 6.06
CA PRO A 51 4.80 4.05 7.47
C PRO A 51 3.33 4.39 7.77
N TRP A 52 2.98 4.31 9.05
CA TRP A 52 1.69 4.80 9.54
C TRP A 52 1.72 6.32 9.70
N TYR A 53 0.78 6.99 9.06
CA TYR A 53 0.53 8.42 9.15
C TYR A 53 -0.59 8.73 10.14
N SER A 54 -0.54 9.91 10.74
CA SER A 54 -1.52 10.35 11.74
C SER A 54 -2.78 10.94 11.10
N GLY A 55 -2.65 11.49 9.89
CA GLY A 55 -3.73 12.08 9.13
C GLY A 55 -3.95 11.41 7.78
N ILE A 56 -5.20 11.41 7.32
CA ILE A 56 -5.56 10.92 5.99
C ILE A 56 -4.92 11.75 4.86
N ILE A 57 -4.65 13.04 5.10
CA ILE A 57 -4.01 13.93 4.13
C ILE A 57 -2.59 13.44 3.84
N GLU A 58 -1.77 13.23 4.87
CA GLU A 58 -0.40 12.69 4.74
C GLU A 58 -0.38 11.34 4.01
N ALA A 59 -1.31 10.45 4.34
CA ALA A 59 -1.42 9.15 3.68
C ALA A 59 -1.85 9.27 2.21
N LYS A 60 -2.72 10.23 1.89
CA LYS A 60 -3.14 10.52 0.52
C LYS A 60 -1.98 11.09 -0.29
N ASP A 61 -1.19 12.00 0.28
CA ASP A 61 -0.01 12.57 -0.39
C ASP A 61 0.99 11.45 -0.72
N ALA A 62 1.27 10.56 0.23
CA ALA A 62 2.12 9.39 -0.02
C ALA A 62 1.53 8.43 -1.07
N MET A 63 0.20 8.33 -1.17
CA MET A 63 -0.46 7.50 -2.18
C MET A 63 -0.36 8.12 -3.57
N ASP A 64 -0.52 9.44 -3.67
CA ASP A 64 -0.40 10.21 -4.91
C ASP A 64 1.07 10.18 -5.41
N GLU A 65 2.05 10.31 -4.51
CA GLU A 65 3.49 10.14 -4.82
C GLU A 65 3.79 8.73 -5.37
N ALA A 66 3.23 7.68 -4.75
CA ALA A 66 3.40 6.31 -5.23
C ALA A 66 2.75 6.10 -6.61
N ALA A 67 1.59 6.71 -6.87
CA ALA A 67 0.95 6.69 -8.17
C ALA A 67 1.79 7.40 -9.24
N GLU A 68 2.38 8.56 -8.92
CA GLU A 68 3.28 9.30 -9.81
C GLU A 68 4.57 8.53 -10.09
N TYR A 69 5.11 7.83 -9.10
CA TYR A 69 6.27 6.94 -9.27
C TYR A 69 6.03 5.87 -10.35
N TYR A 70 4.85 5.24 -10.34
CA TYR A 70 4.49 4.23 -11.35
C TYR A 70 4.14 4.86 -12.69
N ALA A 71 3.38 5.97 -12.69
CA ALA A 71 3.00 6.69 -13.90
C ALA A 71 4.23 7.17 -14.70
N SER A 72 5.21 7.78 -14.03
CA SER A 72 6.46 8.27 -14.65
C SER A 72 7.31 7.17 -15.28
N ARG A 73 7.08 5.90 -14.90
CA ARG A 73 7.76 4.72 -15.43
C ARG A 73 6.91 3.92 -16.42
N SER A 74 5.76 4.47 -16.83
CA SER A 74 4.79 3.78 -17.70
C SER A 74 4.31 2.44 -17.12
N ILE A 75 4.34 2.28 -15.80
CA ILE A 75 3.82 1.11 -15.09
C ILE A 75 2.33 1.31 -14.85
N GLN A 76 1.52 0.32 -15.25
CA GLN A 76 0.08 0.35 -15.00
C GLN A 76 -0.22 0.12 -13.52
N PHE A 77 -1.21 0.85 -13.00
CA PHE A 77 -1.66 0.68 -11.63
C PHE A 77 -3.17 0.84 -11.46
N LEU A 78 -3.72 0.16 -10.46
CA LEU A 78 -5.08 0.37 -9.98
C LEU A 78 -5.04 1.23 -8.72
N PHE A 79 -5.78 2.34 -8.74
CA PHE A 79 -5.86 3.30 -7.65
C PHE A 79 -7.21 3.18 -6.94
N PHE A 80 -7.21 2.59 -5.75
CA PHE A 80 -8.42 2.42 -4.95
C PHE A 80 -8.58 3.55 -3.94
N ARG A 81 -9.65 4.33 -4.05
CA ARG A 81 -10.00 5.39 -3.08
C ARG A 81 -10.69 4.88 -1.81
N GLU A 82 -10.79 3.57 -1.66
CA GLU A 82 -11.37 2.91 -0.50
C GLU A 82 -10.34 2.81 0.62
N ILE A 83 -10.79 3.08 1.85
CA ILE A 83 -9.98 2.90 3.06
C ILE A 83 -10.38 1.57 3.68
N ARG A 84 -9.47 0.60 3.66
CA ARG A 84 -9.70 -0.72 4.25
C ARG A 84 -9.43 -0.70 5.75
N PRO A 85 -10.39 -1.11 6.61
CA PRO A 85 -10.12 -1.25 8.03
C PRO A 85 -9.17 -2.42 8.26
N VAL A 86 -8.12 -2.19 9.05
CA VAL A 86 -7.23 -3.25 9.53
C VAL A 86 -7.68 -3.61 10.93
N THR A 87 -8.37 -4.75 11.06
CA THR A 87 -8.68 -5.33 12.36
C THR A 87 -7.42 -5.96 12.91
N MET A 88 -6.80 -5.34 13.92
CA MET A 88 -5.80 -6.06 14.71
C MET A 88 -6.55 -7.05 15.60
N THR A 89 -6.52 -8.34 15.26
CA THR A 89 -6.83 -9.37 16.24
C THR A 89 -5.72 -9.36 17.28
N VAL A 90 -5.99 -8.74 18.43
CA VAL A 90 -5.16 -8.93 19.61
C VAL A 90 -5.25 -10.43 19.96
N PRO A 91 -4.15 -11.19 19.98
CA PRO A 91 -4.20 -12.54 20.51
C PRO A 91 -4.57 -12.43 21.99
N ALA A 92 -5.63 -13.15 22.38
CA ALA A 92 -6.12 -13.26 23.74
C ALA A 92 -5.09 -13.93 24.67
#